data_AF-A0A8C9LZY5-F1
#
_entry.id   AF-A0A8C9LZY5-F1
#
_cell.length_a   1.000
_cell.length_b   1.000
_cell.length_c   1.000
_cell.angle_alpha   90.00
_cell.angle_beta   90.00
_cell.angle_gamma   90.00
#
_symmetry.space_group_name_H-M   'P 1'
#
loop_
_entity.id
_entity.type
_entity.pdbx_description
1 polymer ?
#
loop_
_entity_poly.entity_id
_entity_poly.type
_entity_poly.pdbx_seq_one_letter_code
_entity_poly.pdbx_strand_id
1 'polypeptide(L)'
;MASQSYRISSGCTVKNFSSRSAIVSKPGDRSCVSATAHHGGSPGGLGYRRLGGFGSQILCTVWSPRIVWLRAGGLCKLRPPRITSVTINESLLILLNLEIDPNAQCVKHEEKEQIKIKCLNNKFAAFIDKVHFLEQQNKVLETKLHFYQNHECCESNLEPLFQGYIATLRREAECMEADSSRLASELNCMQEVLQGCKKKYEDELVLRATAGNEFMMLKKDVDCAYLHKADLEANVEPLREEPVFLQSLYEEEIHLPQSQISDTSVVVKMDNSQELNMDLAVAKIKAQYDDIASRSWVEAETWYQTKCEEVKATVTQQGENLRRTKDELSELNCMIQRLTAEVENAKQQRCKLEATVAQSEQQGEAALSNALCKLAELEGALQKEYLEVMNSKLGLEVEIATYRKLLEGEGIPLCEGVGSVDICKLGVCGHGSLGCQ
;
A
#
# COMPACT_ATOMS: atom_id res chain seq x y z
N MET A 1 78.13 3.24 -23.23
CA MET A 1 77.17 3.41 -24.33
C MET A 1 76.11 2.33 -24.20
N ALA A 2 74.95 2.70 -23.69
CA ALA A 2 73.87 1.77 -23.37
C ALA A 2 72.89 1.71 -24.54
N SER A 3 72.84 0.57 -25.22
CA SER A 3 71.85 0.30 -26.26
C SER A 3 70.57 -0.20 -25.60
N GLN A 4 69.54 0.64 -25.54
CA GLN A 4 68.23 0.28 -25.04
C GLN A 4 67.40 -0.27 -26.20
N SER A 5 67.10 -1.56 -26.15
CA SER A 5 66.34 -2.27 -27.20
C SER A 5 64.84 -2.04 -27.00
N TYR A 6 64.22 -1.26 -27.87
CA TYR A 6 62.75 -1.05 -27.88
C TYR A 6 62.08 -2.27 -28.56
N ARG A 7 61.29 -3.03 -27.79
CA ARG A 7 60.36 -4.02 -28.35
C ARG A 7 59.10 -3.32 -28.82
N ILE A 8 58.87 -3.33 -30.13
CA ILE A 8 57.60 -2.92 -30.74
C ILE A 8 56.60 -4.06 -30.58
N SER A 9 55.61 -3.88 -29.70
CA SER A 9 54.44 -4.77 -29.63
C SER A 9 53.40 -4.29 -30.63
N SER A 10 53.36 -4.94 -31.79
CA SER A 10 52.28 -4.80 -32.78
C SER A 10 51.08 -5.62 -32.34
N GLY A 11 50.04 -4.92 -31.87
CA GLY A 11 48.80 -5.55 -31.42
C GLY A 11 47.63 -4.57 -31.45
N CYS A 12 47.43 -3.87 -32.57
CA CYS A 12 46.24 -3.05 -32.78
C CYS A 12 45.29 -3.80 -33.71
N THR A 13 44.40 -4.61 -33.13
CA THR A 13 43.24 -5.13 -33.86
C THR A 13 42.30 -3.98 -34.20
N VAL A 14 42.14 -3.75 -35.49
CA VAL A 14 41.20 -2.81 -36.10
C VAL A 14 39.78 -3.12 -35.62
N LYS A 15 39.20 -2.22 -34.81
CA LYS A 15 37.75 -2.19 -34.56
C LYS A 15 37.12 -1.16 -35.49
N ASN A 16 36.39 -1.66 -36.48
CA ASN A 16 35.59 -0.86 -37.39
C ASN A 16 34.47 -0.14 -36.63
N PHE A 17 34.47 1.19 -36.65
CA PHE A 17 33.32 1.99 -36.21
C PHE A 17 32.24 1.97 -37.30
N SER A 18 31.08 1.40 -36.99
CA SER A 18 29.88 1.48 -37.82
C SER A 18 28.92 2.49 -37.20
N SER A 19 28.80 3.64 -37.85
CA SER A 19 27.79 4.65 -37.56
C SER A 19 26.47 4.22 -38.21
N ARG A 20 25.51 3.74 -37.42
CA ARG A 20 24.13 3.56 -37.90
C ARG A 20 23.13 4.19 -36.93
N SER A 21 22.53 5.26 -37.45
CA SER A 21 21.35 6.00 -37.02
C SER A 21 20.32 5.21 -36.21
N ALA A 22 19.96 5.73 -35.03
CA ALA A 22 18.72 5.39 -34.35
C ALA A 22 17.57 6.24 -34.93
N ILE A 23 16.66 5.59 -35.64
CA ILE A 23 15.35 6.14 -36.01
C ILE A 23 14.47 6.06 -34.76
N VAL A 24 14.05 7.22 -34.26
CA VAL A 24 13.03 7.35 -33.22
C VAL A 24 11.67 6.98 -33.82
N SER A 25 11.06 5.91 -33.32
CA SER A 25 9.65 5.59 -33.59
C SER A 25 8.75 6.48 -32.74
N LYS A 26 7.96 7.34 -33.40
CA LYS A 26 6.81 8.04 -32.80
C LYS A 26 5.75 7.04 -32.34
N PRO A 27 5.09 7.23 -31.18
CA PRO A 27 3.77 6.64 -30.95
C PRO A 27 2.70 7.50 -31.63
N GLY A 28 1.80 6.82 -32.34
CA GLY A 28 0.71 7.44 -33.09
C GLY A 28 -0.46 7.89 -32.22
N ASP A 29 -1.07 8.98 -32.67
CA ASP A 29 -2.36 9.49 -32.22
C ASP A 29 -3.50 8.51 -32.56
N ARG A 30 -4.33 8.17 -31.57
CA ARG A 30 -5.77 7.88 -31.74
C ARG A 30 -6.58 8.22 -30.47
N SER A 31 -7.41 9.27 -30.63
CA SER A 31 -8.76 9.54 -30.07
C SER A 31 -8.97 9.48 -28.54
N CYS A 32 -9.73 10.35 -27.88
CA CYS A 32 -11.05 10.88 -28.24
C CYS A 32 -11.30 12.25 -27.62
N VAL A 33 -12.08 13.07 -28.35
CA VAL A 33 -12.68 14.32 -27.90
C VAL A 33 -13.88 14.01 -27.00
N SER A 34 -13.99 14.71 -25.87
CA SER A 34 -15.26 15.01 -25.22
C SER A 34 -15.11 16.34 -24.48
N ALA A 35 -15.68 17.39 -25.07
CA ALA A 35 -15.85 18.68 -24.44
C ALA A 35 -17.14 18.68 -23.61
N THR A 36 -17.11 19.29 -22.44
CA THR A 36 -18.26 20.00 -21.87
C THR A 36 -17.76 21.01 -20.84
N ALA A 37 -18.32 22.21 -20.92
CA ALA A 37 -17.90 23.40 -20.22
C ALA A 37 -18.84 23.75 -19.05
N HIS A 38 -18.23 24.39 -18.04
CA HIS A 38 -18.73 25.41 -17.10
C HIS A 38 -19.99 25.18 -16.24
N HIS A 39 -19.78 25.19 -14.91
CA HIS A 39 -20.08 26.29 -13.96
C HIS A 39 -19.49 25.82 -12.59
N GLY A 40 -18.77 26.59 -11.76
CA GLY A 40 -19.01 27.93 -11.25
C GLY A 40 -19.44 27.83 -9.78
N GLY A 41 -18.51 28.05 -8.83
CA GLY A 41 -18.86 28.21 -7.40
C GLY A 41 -17.83 27.70 -6.39
N SER A 42 -16.96 28.59 -5.91
CA SER A 42 -16.45 28.57 -4.52
C SER A 42 -17.60 28.96 -3.57
N PRO A 43 -17.58 28.73 -2.24
CA PRO A 43 -16.39 28.87 -1.37
C PRO A 43 -16.30 27.94 -0.12
N GLY A 44 -15.18 28.04 0.60
CA GLY A 44 -15.22 28.17 2.06
C GLY A 44 -14.94 26.92 2.90
N GLY A 45 -13.69 26.76 3.32
CA GLY A 45 -13.31 25.96 4.49
C GLY A 45 -13.06 26.85 5.70
N LEU A 46 -13.65 26.48 6.84
CA LEU A 46 -13.11 26.44 8.21
C LEU A 46 -14.26 26.48 9.24
N GLY A 47 -14.22 25.60 10.24
CA GLY A 47 -14.85 25.86 11.54
C GLY A 47 -15.64 24.71 12.15
N TYR A 48 -15.02 24.09 13.16
CA TYR A 48 -15.60 23.18 14.14
C TYR A 48 -16.92 23.67 14.77
N ARG A 49 -17.92 22.78 14.90
CA ARG A 49 -18.92 22.70 15.99
C ARG A 49 -19.54 21.29 15.98
N ARG A 50 -19.24 20.47 16.99
CA ARG A 50 -20.01 20.24 18.23
C ARG A 50 -21.41 19.64 17.94
N LEU A 51 -21.53 18.34 18.22
CA LEU A 51 -22.78 17.57 18.19
C LEU A 51 -23.90 18.26 18.98
N GLY A 52 -25.07 18.36 18.35
CA GLY A 52 -26.32 18.73 18.98
C GLY A 52 -26.99 17.54 19.66
N GLY A 53 -27.52 17.77 20.85
CA GLY A 53 -28.58 16.94 21.43
C GLY A 53 -29.92 17.36 20.83
N PHE A 54 -30.73 16.38 20.43
CA PHE A 54 -32.12 16.59 20.06
C PHE A 54 -33.02 16.15 21.22
N GLY A 55 -33.75 17.12 21.78
CA GLY A 55 -34.97 16.87 22.53
C GLY A 55 -36.15 16.83 21.56
N SER A 56 -36.99 15.81 21.68
CA SER A 56 -38.23 15.67 20.91
C SER A 56 -39.40 16.22 21.71
N GLN A 57 -40.02 17.29 21.20
CA GLN A 57 -41.35 17.75 21.60
C GLN A 57 -42.40 17.04 20.76
N ILE A 58 -43.35 16.38 21.43
CA ILE A 58 -44.54 15.78 20.83
C ILE A 58 -45.74 16.69 21.17
N LEU A 59 -46.47 17.10 20.13
CA LEU A 59 -47.83 17.65 20.22
C LEU A 59 -48.84 16.49 20.19
N CYS A 60 -49.70 16.41 21.21
CA CYS A 60 -50.99 15.74 21.11
C CYS A 60 -52.07 16.63 21.74
N THR A 61 -53.08 16.99 20.95
CA THR A 61 -54.36 17.55 21.40
C THR A 61 -55.41 16.44 21.40
N VAL A 62 -56.21 16.34 22.47
CA VAL A 62 -57.70 16.28 22.49
C VAL A 62 -58.20 15.71 23.84
N TRP A 63 -58.84 16.63 24.57
CA TRP A 63 -60.06 16.53 25.40
C TRP A 63 -60.07 15.67 26.69
N SER A 64 -60.15 16.38 27.81
CA SER A 64 -61.05 16.08 28.93
C SER A 64 -61.30 17.33 29.77
N PRO A 65 -62.51 17.56 30.31
CA PRO A 65 -62.85 18.74 31.07
C PRO A 65 -62.37 18.56 32.52
N ARG A 66 -61.67 19.56 33.07
CA ARG A 66 -61.41 19.62 34.52
C ARG A 66 -61.96 20.90 35.11
N ILE A 67 -62.93 20.63 35.98
CA ILE A 67 -63.58 21.45 36.98
C ILE A 67 -62.56 22.28 37.76
N VAL A 68 -62.90 23.56 37.86
CA VAL A 68 -62.26 24.61 38.65
C VAL A 68 -62.20 24.22 40.13
N TRP A 69 -61.01 24.14 40.71
CA TRP A 69 -60.81 24.22 42.15
C TRP A 69 -60.52 25.68 42.52
N LEU A 70 -61.55 26.38 42.99
CA LEU A 70 -61.41 27.70 43.61
C LEU A 70 -60.87 27.53 45.04
N ARG A 71 -59.60 27.91 45.20
CA ARG A 71 -59.01 28.25 46.49
C ARG A 71 -59.45 29.68 46.84
N ALA A 72 -60.56 29.81 47.57
CA ALA A 72 -61.02 31.07 48.13
C ALA A 72 -61.07 30.97 49.66
N GLY A 73 -59.88 31.03 50.28
CA GLY A 73 -59.72 31.37 51.69
C GLY A 73 -59.51 32.87 51.80
N GLY A 74 -60.59 33.62 52.01
CA GLY A 74 -60.58 35.07 52.17
C GLY A 74 -61.53 35.47 53.30
N LEU A 75 -60.93 35.93 54.39
CA LEU A 75 -61.58 36.32 55.64
C LEU A 75 -62.61 37.44 55.46
N CYS A 76 -63.90 37.11 55.54
CA CYS A 76 -64.93 38.09 55.86
C CYS A 76 -64.93 38.35 57.37
N LYS A 77 -64.19 39.39 57.80
CA LYS A 77 -64.48 40.12 59.03
C LYS A 77 -65.72 40.98 58.78
N LEU A 78 -66.90 40.53 59.19
CA LEU A 78 -68.02 41.41 59.51
C LEU A 78 -68.61 40.98 60.86
N ARG A 79 -68.64 41.99 61.73
CA ARG A 79 -69.05 41.99 63.13
C ARG A 79 -70.43 41.34 63.36
N PRO A 80 -70.64 40.71 64.53
CA PRO A 80 -71.97 40.47 65.03
C PRO A 80 -72.70 41.80 65.27
N PRO A 81 -74.03 41.88 65.06
CA PRO A 81 -74.80 43.05 65.43
C PRO A 81 -74.69 43.30 66.94
N ARG A 82 -74.29 44.52 67.30
CA ARG A 82 -74.50 45.08 68.65
C ARG A 82 -76.00 45.13 68.88
N ILE A 83 -76.51 44.25 69.74
CA ILE A 83 -77.83 44.41 70.33
C ILE A 83 -77.64 45.26 71.60
N THR A 84 -78.35 46.37 71.60
CA THR A 84 -78.54 47.36 72.65
C THR A 84 -79.00 46.69 73.94
N SER A 85 -78.50 47.14 75.10
CA SER A 85 -79.11 46.79 76.39
C SER A 85 -80.54 47.34 76.43
N VAL A 86 -81.53 46.46 76.28
CA VAL A 86 -82.92 46.78 76.59
C VAL A 86 -83.09 46.50 78.08
N THR A 87 -83.20 47.58 78.85
CA THR A 87 -83.72 47.58 80.22
C THR A 87 -85.09 46.90 80.22
N ILE A 88 -85.14 45.71 80.81
CA ILE A 88 -86.39 45.03 81.13
C ILE A 88 -87.00 45.77 82.33
N ASN A 89 -88.22 46.23 82.12
CA ASN A 89 -89.07 46.84 83.13
C ASN A 89 -89.41 45.75 84.17
N GLU A 90 -89.12 45.97 85.46
CA GLU A 90 -89.44 45.03 86.56
C GLU A 90 -90.96 44.83 86.80
N SER A 91 -91.81 45.40 85.94
CA SER A 91 -93.28 45.40 86.05
C SER A 91 -93.99 44.26 85.29
N LEU A 92 -93.28 43.28 84.70
CA LEU A 92 -93.88 42.22 83.88
C LEU A 92 -93.52 40.78 84.30
N LEU A 93 -92.96 40.59 85.50
CA LEU A 93 -92.83 39.26 86.11
C LEU A 93 -94.15 38.85 86.77
N ILE A 94 -95.17 38.61 85.94
CA ILE A 94 -96.34 37.83 86.34
C ILE A 94 -96.04 36.37 85.99
N LEU A 95 -96.03 35.55 87.03
CA LEU A 95 -95.91 34.10 86.99
C LEU A 95 -96.96 33.51 86.03
N LEU A 96 -96.51 32.93 84.91
CA LEU A 96 -97.31 31.94 84.18
C LEU A 96 -96.81 30.56 84.60
N ASN A 97 -97.41 30.04 85.68
CA ASN A 97 -97.46 28.61 85.94
C ASN A 97 -98.32 27.98 84.84
N LEU A 98 -97.68 27.60 83.74
CA LEU A 98 -98.22 26.58 82.87
C LEU A 98 -97.69 25.27 83.44
N GLU A 99 -98.54 24.56 84.19
CA GLU A 99 -98.39 23.12 84.35
C GLU A 99 -98.28 22.55 82.94
N ILE A 100 -97.05 22.23 82.52
CA ILE A 100 -96.81 21.55 81.25
C ILE A 100 -97.42 20.17 81.45
N ASP A 101 -98.50 19.92 80.72
CA ASP A 101 -99.16 18.62 80.62
C ASP A 101 -98.10 17.50 80.57
N PRO A 102 -98.11 16.53 81.50
CA PRO A 102 -97.16 15.42 81.50
C PRO A 102 -97.12 14.67 80.15
N ASN A 103 -98.19 14.75 79.35
CA ASN A 103 -98.22 14.22 78.00
C ASN A 103 -97.38 15.03 76.99
N ALA A 104 -97.34 16.37 77.11
CA ALA A 104 -96.56 17.26 76.24
C ALA A 104 -95.04 17.18 76.50
N GLN A 105 -94.63 16.80 77.71
CA GLN A 105 -93.23 16.54 78.05
C GLN A 105 -92.77 15.16 77.53
N CYS A 106 -93.66 14.16 77.53
CA CYS A 106 -93.42 12.84 76.97
C CYS A 106 -93.25 12.89 75.45
N VAL A 107 -94.12 13.62 74.72
CA VAL A 107 -93.99 13.81 73.26
C VAL A 107 -92.72 14.56 72.87
N LYS A 108 -92.29 15.56 73.66
CA LYS A 108 -90.99 16.25 73.44
C LYS A 108 -89.78 15.36 73.71
N HIS A 109 -89.89 14.43 74.66
CA HIS A 109 -88.85 13.44 74.93
C HIS A 109 -88.78 12.41 73.79
N GLU A 110 -89.92 11.91 73.33
CA GLU A 110 -90.00 11.02 72.16
C GLU A 110 -89.54 11.71 70.86
N GLU A 111 -89.86 12.99 70.64
CA GLU A 111 -89.32 13.76 69.52
C GLU A 111 -87.81 13.93 69.64
N LYS A 112 -87.26 14.19 70.83
CA LYS A 112 -85.81 14.24 71.04
C LYS A 112 -85.14 12.90 70.77
N GLU A 113 -85.73 11.80 71.22
CA GLU A 113 -85.24 10.46 70.92
C GLU A 113 -85.38 10.13 69.43
N GLN A 114 -86.46 10.54 68.76
CA GLN A 114 -86.61 10.43 67.30
C GLN A 114 -85.61 11.31 66.54
N ILE A 115 -85.30 12.53 67.01
CA ILE A 115 -84.28 13.40 66.42
C ILE A 115 -82.89 12.79 66.63
N LYS A 116 -82.61 12.18 67.78
CA LYS A 116 -81.38 11.42 68.01
C LYS A 116 -81.29 10.20 67.09
N ILE A 117 -82.37 9.43 66.95
CA ILE A 117 -82.44 8.28 66.02
C ILE A 117 -82.25 8.74 64.57
N LYS A 118 -82.88 9.84 64.15
CA LYS A 118 -82.68 10.44 62.81
C LYS A 118 -81.25 10.97 62.63
N CYS A 119 -80.65 11.59 63.65
CA CYS A 119 -79.26 12.03 63.61
C CYS A 119 -78.30 10.84 63.54
N LEU A 120 -78.60 9.76 64.25
CA LEU A 120 -77.85 8.51 64.18
C LEU A 120 -77.98 7.85 62.81
N ASN A 121 -79.19 7.77 62.26
CA ASN A 121 -79.44 7.27 60.90
C ASN A 121 -78.75 8.12 59.83
N ASN A 122 -78.72 9.44 59.99
CA ASN A 122 -77.96 10.32 59.08
C ASN A 122 -76.45 10.05 59.16
N LYS A 123 -75.92 9.73 60.35
CA LYS A 123 -74.52 9.30 60.51
C LYS A 123 -74.28 7.94 59.85
N PHE A 124 -75.22 7.00 59.95
CA PHE A 124 -75.13 5.72 59.25
C PHE A 124 -75.20 5.88 57.73
N ALA A 125 -76.11 6.71 57.21
CA ALA A 125 -76.18 7.02 55.78
C ALA A 125 -74.86 7.63 55.27
N ALA A 126 -74.29 8.60 55.98
CA ALA A 126 -73.00 9.19 55.63
C ALA A 126 -71.83 8.17 55.65
N PHE A 127 -71.87 7.19 56.57
CA PHE A 127 -70.91 6.10 56.60
C PHE A 127 -71.09 5.13 55.42
N ILE A 128 -72.33 4.78 55.08
CA ILE A 128 -72.65 3.93 53.94
C ILE A 128 -72.19 4.59 52.64
N ASP A 129 -72.48 5.88 52.45
CA ASP A 129 -72.02 6.64 51.28
C ASP A 129 -70.48 6.66 51.18
N LYS A 130 -69.80 6.76 52.33
CA LYS A 130 -68.34 6.74 52.38
C LYS A 130 -67.78 5.37 52.01
N VAL A 131 -68.39 4.29 52.48
CA VAL A 131 -68.01 2.92 52.12
C VAL A 131 -68.23 2.69 50.63
N HIS A 132 -69.38 3.10 50.10
CA HIS A 132 -69.71 2.95 48.68
C HIS A 132 -68.73 3.73 47.79
N PHE A 133 -68.37 4.96 48.18
CA PHE A 133 -67.36 5.76 47.49
C PHE A 133 -65.98 5.08 47.51
N LEU A 134 -65.58 4.51 48.65
CA LEU A 134 -64.29 3.81 48.78
C LEU A 134 -64.26 2.51 47.98
N GLU A 135 -65.35 1.74 47.97
CA GLU A 135 -65.49 0.55 47.12
C GLU A 135 -65.39 0.90 45.64
N GLN A 136 -66.04 2.00 45.23
CA GLN A 136 -66.01 2.45 43.85
C GLN A 136 -64.61 2.95 43.44
N GLN A 137 -63.89 3.61 44.35
CA GLN A 137 -62.48 3.94 44.13
C GLN A 137 -61.60 2.71 44.05
N ASN A 138 -61.79 1.72 44.92
CA ASN A 138 -61.05 0.46 44.87
C ASN A 138 -61.27 -0.27 43.55
N LYS A 139 -62.51 -0.31 43.05
CA LYS A 139 -62.83 -0.96 41.78
C LYS A 139 -62.16 -0.29 40.58
N VAL A 140 -62.05 1.04 40.61
CA VAL A 140 -61.29 1.82 39.60
C VAL A 140 -59.78 1.54 39.71
N LEU A 141 -59.26 1.43 40.93
CA LEU A 141 -57.84 1.11 41.15
C LEU A 141 -57.52 -0.33 40.70
N GLU A 142 -58.39 -1.29 40.98
CA GLU A 142 -58.26 -2.69 40.54
C GLU A 142 -58.28 -2.80 39.01
N THR A 143 -59.21 -2.12 38.34
CA THR A 143 -59.23 -2.11 36.86
C THR A 143 -57.99 -1.45 36.26
N LYS A 144 -57.48 -0.38 36.89
CA LYS A 144 -56.24 0.27 36.46
C LYS A 144 -55.02 -0.63 36.67
N LEU A 145 -54.97 -1.34 37.80
CA LEU A 145 -53.92 -2.32 38.10
C LEU A 145 -53.93 -3.47 37.09
N HIS A 146 -55.11 -4.03 36.82
CA HIS A 146 -55.29 -5.10 35.83
C HIS A 146 -54.90 -4.64 34.42
N PHE A 147 -55.21 -3.39 34.06
CA PHE A 147 -54.78 -2.80 32.80
C PHE A 147 -53.25 -2.68 32.70
N TYR A 148 -52.57 -2.25 33.76
CA TYR A 148 -51.10 -2.18 33.79
C TYR A 148 -50.41 -3.54 33.91
N GLN A 149 -51.07 -4.57 34.45
CA GLN A 149 -50.52 -5.92 34.52
C GLN A 149 -50.66 -6.66 33.19
N ASN A 150 -51.77 -6.44 32.47
CA ASN A 150 -52.01 -7.07 31.16
C ASN A 150 -51.38 -6.31 29.99
N HIS A 151 -51.14 -5.01 30.15
CA HIS A 151 -50.09 -4.36 29.39
C HIS A 151 -48.77 -4.80 30.00
N GLU A 152 -48.19 -5.89 29.50
CA GLU A 152 -46.73 -5.93 29.38
C GLU A 152 -46.37 -4.58 28.76
N CYS A 153 -45.78 -3.71 29.58
CA CYS A 153 -45.46 -2.35 29.23
C CYS A 153 -44.81 -2.43 27.86
N CYS A 154 -45.30 -1.67 26.87
CA CYS A 154 -44.60 -1.55 25.61
C CYS A 154 -43.17 -1.13 25.99
N GLU A 155 -42.25 -2.09 26.08
CA GLU A 155 -40.86 -1.81 26.32
C GLU A 155 -40.54 -0.83 25.21
N SER A 156 -40.23 0.41 25.58
CA SER A 156 -39.87 1.43 24.62
C SER A 156 -38.62 0.91 23.92
N ASN A 157 -38.83 0.19 22.82
CA ASN A 157 -37.83 -0.60 22.13
C ASN A 157 -36.90 0.39 21.43
N LEU A 158 -35.95 0.91 22.21
CA LEU A 158 -34.87 1.79 21.76
C LEU A 158 -33.73 0.98 21.14
N GLU A 159 -33.71 -0.35 21.37
CA GLU A 159 -32.77 -1.31 20.79
C GLU A 159 -32.55 -1.09 19.28
N PRO A 160 -33.59 -0.95 18.42
CA PRO A 160 -33.41 -0.77 16.98
C PRO A 160 -32.74 0.56 16.61
N LEU A 161 -32.95 1.62 17.40
CA LEU A 161 -32.29 2.92 17.19
C LEU A 161 -30.81 2.83 17.53
N PHE A 162 -30.47 2.25 18.68
CA PHE A 162 -29.07 2.03 19.05
C PHE A 162 -28.37 1.08 18.08
N GLN A 163 -29.05 0.04 17.63
CA GLN A 163 -28.49 -0.93 16.70
C GLN A 163 -28.28 -0.33 15.30
N GLY A 164 -29.19 0.54 14.83
CA GLY A 164 -29.00 1.33 13.62
C GLY A 164 -27.82 2.31 13.73
N TYR A 165 -27.67 2.97 14.88
CA TYR A 165 -26.54 3.87 15.13
C TYR A 165 -25.21 3.12 15.18
N ILE A 166 -25.14 2.00 15.89
CA ILE A 166 -23.96 1.12 15.93
C ILE A 166 -23.62 0.60 14.53
N ALA A 167 -24.61 0.20 13.73
CA ALA A 167 -24.39 -0.24 12.35
C ALA A 167 -23.82 0.88 11.48
N THR A 168 -24.26 2.12 11.70
CA THR A 168 -23.74 3.29 10.98
C THR A 168 -22.29 3.58 11.36
N LEU A 169 -21.98 3.57 12.67
CA LEU A 169 -20.60 3.73 13.16
C LEU A 169 -19.66 2.63 12.67
N ARG A 170 -20.13 1.38 12.60
CA ARG A 170 -19.34 0.27 12.03
C ARG A 170 -19.04 0.51 10.55
N ARG A 171 -20.04 0.90 9.77
CA ARG A 171 -19.86 1.21 8.35
C ARG A 171 -18.89 2.38 8.14
N GLU A 172 -18.96 3.41 8.97
CA GLU A 172 -18.01 4.53 8.93
C GLU A 172 -16.59 4.09 9.28
N ALA A 173 -16.41 3.22 10.28
CA ALA A 173 -15.11 2.64 10.62
C ALA A 173 -14.54 1.78 9.47
N GLU A 174 -15.36 0.92 8.85
CA GLU A 174 -14.97 0.11 7.68
C GLU A 174 -14.57 0.98 6.49
N CYS A 175 -15.31 2.07 6.21
CA CYS A 175 -14.94 3.03 5.16
C CYS A 175 -13.61 3.72 5.47
N MET A 176 -13.38 4.14 6.72
CA MET A 176 -12.12 4.77 7.14
C MET A 176 -10.95 3.79 7.07
N GLU A 177 -11.16 2.52 7.40
CA GLU A 177 -10.13 1.48 7.29
C GLU A 177 -9.79 1.20 5.81
N ALA A 178 -10.80 1.10 4.95
CA ALA A 178 -10.60 0.97 3.51
C ALA A 178 -9.82 2.16 2.93
N ASP A 179 -10.19 3.39 3.30
CA ASP A 179 -9.47 4.61 2.89
C ASP A 179 -8.04 4.64 3.42
N SER A 180 -7.81 4.25 4.67
CA SER A 180 -6.47 4.15 5.26
C SER A 180 -5.62 3.12 4.52
N SER A 181 -6.20 1.97 4.17
CA SER A 181 -5.49 0.93 3.41
C SER A 181 -5.16 1.38 1.98
N ARG A 182 -6.05 2.12 1.32
CA ARG A 182 -5.82 2.73 0.00
C ARG A 182 -4.69 3.76 0.06
N LEU A 183 -4.71 4.66 1.05
CA LEU A 183 -3.65 5.66 1.23
C LEU A 183 -2.30 5.01 1.55
N ALA A 184 -2.29 3.92 2.32
CA ALA A 184 -1.07 3.16 2.59
C ALA A 184 -0.49 2.52 1.32
N SER A 185 -1.34 1.97 0.43
CA SER A 185 -0.87 1.40 -0.83
C SER A 185 -0.39 2.48 -1.82
N GLU A 186 -1.07 3.63 -1.89
CA GLU A 186 -0.62 4.79 -2.67
C GLU A 186 0.75 5.31 -2.17
N LEU A 187 0.94 5.41 -0.85
CA LEU A 187 2.21 5.80 -0.23
C LEU A 187 3.32 4.81 -0.59
N ASN A 188 3.06 3.50 -0.48
CA ASN A 188 4.03 2.46 -0.85
C ASN A 188 4.40 2.54 -2.34
N CYS A 189 3.41 2.70 -3.23
CA CYS A 189 3.63 2.86 -4.66
C CYS A 189 4.51 4.10 -4.97
N MET A 190 4.21 5.25 -4.35
CA MET A 190 5.03 6.45 -4.49
C MET A 190 6.46 6.25 -3.94
N GLN A 191 6.61 5.52 -2.83
CA GLN A 191 7.91 5.22 -2.25
C GLN A 191 8.76 4.30 -3.14
N GLU A 192 8.14 3.31 -3.79
CA GLU A 192 8.81 2.45 -4.78
C GLU A 192 9.30 3.27 -5.99
N VAL A 193 8.47 4.16 -6.52
CA VAL A 193 8.86 5.07 -7.62
C VAL A 193 10.01 5.98 -7.19
N LEU A 194 9.96 6.55 -5.99
CA LEU A 194 11.03 7.39 -5.45
C LEU A 194 12.35 6.61 -5.27
N GLN A 195 12.30 5.39 -4.73
CA GLN A 195 13.48 4.53 -4.65
C GLN A 195 14.03 4.17 -6.03
N GLY A 196 13.16 3.89 -7.01
CA GLY A 196 13.56 3.64 -8.39
C GLY A 196 14.27 4.86 -9.02
N CYS A 197 13.74 6.07 -8.81
CA CYS A 197 14.38 7.31 -9.28
C CYS A 197 15.72 7.57 -8.58
N LYS A 198 15.80 7.35 -7.27
CA LYS A 198 17.04 7.48 -6.51
C LYS A 198 18.11 6.53 -7.04
N LYS A 199 17.77 5.26 -7.27
CA LYS A 199 18.71 4.27 -7.83
C LYS A 199 19.22 4.71 -9.21
N LYS A 200 18.31 5.12 -10.11
CA LYS A 200 18.70 5.63 -11.44
C LYS A 200 19.65 6.84 -11.36
N TYR A 201 19.43 7.73 -10.39
CA TYR A 201 20.32 8.87 -10.17
C TYR A 201 21.71 8.45 -9.66
N GLU A 202 21.77 7.48 -8.76
CA GLU A 202 23.04 6.90 -8.29
C GLU A 202 23.79 6.20 -9.44
N ASP A 203 23.09 5.42 -10.26
CA ASP A 203 23.66 4.77 -11.45
C ASP A 203 24.21 5.81 -12.46
N GLU A 204 23.47 6.89 -12.72
CA GLU A 204 23.90 7.98 -13.62
C GLU A 204 25.12 8.74 -13.05
N LEU A 205 25.20 8.92 -11.73
CA LEU A 205 26.39 9.51 -11.09
C LEU A 205 27.63 8.64 -11.30
N VAL A 206 27.50 7.32 -11.16
CA VAL A 206 28.60 6.38 -11.40
C VAL A 206 29.00 6.41 -12.87
N LEU A 207 28.04 6.35 -13.80
CA LEU A 207 28.29 6.42 -15.25
C LEU A 207 28.99 7.73 -15.64
N ARG A 208 28.58 8.85 -15.05
CA ARG A 208 29.23 10.15 -15.27
C ARG A 208 30.67 10.15 -14.77
N ALA A 209 30.93 9.54 -13.62
CA ALA A 209 32.28 9.42 -13.08
C ALA A 209 33.18 8.54 -13.95
N THR A 210 32.67 7.40 -14.44
CA THR A 210 33.42 6.52 -15.34
C THR A 210 33.71 7.20 -16.68
N ALA A 211 32.71 7.86 -17.29
CA ALA A 211 32.90 8.62 -18.52
C ALA A 211 33.88 9.80 -18.34
N GLY A 212 33.86 10.46 -17.18
CA GLY A 212 34.83 11.50 -16.83
C GLY A 212 36.27 10.97 -16.74
N ASN A 213 36.44 9.78 -16.15
CA ASN A 213 37.74 9.11 -16.07
C ASN A 213 38.24 8.67 -17.45
N GLU A 214 37.36 8.10 -18.28
CA GLU A 214 37.69 7.71 -19.67
C GLU A 214 38.09 8.92 -20.51
N PHE A 215 37.35 10.03 -20.42
CA PHE A 215 37.71 11.28 -21.09
C PHE A 215 39.08 11.81 -20.64
N MET A 216 39.37 11.75 -19.33
CA MET A 216 40.67 12.14 -18.80
C MET A 216 41.81 11.26 -19.34
N MET A 217 41.60 9.94 -19.45
CA MET A 217 42.57 9.03 -20.05
C MET A 217 42.79 9.34 -21.53
N LEU A 218 41.72 9.51 -22.29
CA LEU A 218 41.81 9.87 -23.70
C LEU A 218 42.54 11.20 -23.90
N LYS A 219 42.31 12.18 -23.04
CA LYS A 219 43.05 13.45 -23.06
C LYS A 219 44.54 13.25 -22.85
N LYS A 220 44.93 12.43 -21.86
CA LYS A 220 46.35 12.09 -21.64
C LYS A 220 46.97 11.40 -22.86
N ASP A 221 46.25 10.47 -23.48
CA ASP A 221 46.73 9.78 -24.68
C ASP A 221 46.90 10.73 -25.87
N VAL A 222 45.98 11.69 -26.04
CA VAL A 222 46.09 12.76 -27.05
C VAL A 222 47.29 13.66 -26.77
N ASP A 223 47.50 14.08 -25.52
CA ASP A 223 48.64 14.91 -25.12
C ASP A 223 49.96 14.16 -25.34
N CYS A 224 50.04 12.87 -24.99
CA CYS A 224 51.20 12.01 -25.26
C CYS A 224 51.47 11.86 -26.76
N ALA A 225 50.43 11.63 -27.57
CA ALA A 225 50.57 11.53 -29.02
C ALA A 225 51.03 12.86 -29.65
N TYR A 226 50.56 14.00 -29.11
CA TYR A 226 50.98 15.32 -29.55
C TYR A 226 52.44 15.59 -29.22
N LEU A 227 52.90 15.25 -28.01
CA LEU A 227 54.31 15.35 -27.63
C LEU A 227 55.19 14.47 -28.52
N HIS A 228 54.80 13.21 -28.75
CA HIS A 228 55.55 12.32 -29.63
C HIS A 228 55.61 12.82 -31.07
N LYS A 229 54.51 13.39 -31.57
CA LYS A 229 54.47 14.04 -32.88
C LYS A 229 55.46 15.21 -32.94
N ALA A 230 55.46 16.09 -31.92
CA ALA A 230 56.36 17.24 -31.87
C ALA A 230 57.84 16.80 -31.82
N ASP A 231 58.16 15.74 -31.07
CA ASP A 231 59.51 15.15 -31.05
C ASP A 231 59.92 14.62 -32.43
N LEU A 232 59.02 13.93 -33.13
CA LEU A 232 59.29 13.46 -34.49
C LEU A 232 59.48 14.63 -35.47
N GLU A 233 58.62 15.66 -35.42
CA GLU A 233 58.76 16.87 -36.23
C GLU A 233 60.10 17.58 -35.98
N ALA A 234 60.56 17.64 -34.73
CA ALA A 234 61.87 18.22 -34.39
C ALA A 234 63.05 17.39 -34.94
N ASN A 235 62.90 16.07 -35.09
CA ASN A 235 63.93 15.20 -35.67
C ASN A 235 63.96 15.21 -37.20
N VAL A 236 62.88 15.64 -37.86
CA VAL A 236 62.80 15.67 -39.34
C VAL A 236 63.79 16.67 -39.94
N GLU A 237 63.90 17.88 -39.38
CA GLU A 237 64.82 18.91 -39.90
C GLU A 237 66.30 18.50 -39.83
N PRO A 238 66.87 18.04 -38.70
CA PRO A 238 68.28 17.64 -38.65
C PRO A 238 68.57 16.43 -39.57
N LEU A 239 67.67 15.46 -39.65
CA LEU A 239 67.80 14.33 -40.59
C LEU A 239 67.74 14.77 -42.06
N ARG A 240 67.03 15.87 -42.36
CA ARG A 240 66.97 16.45 -43.69
C ARG A 240 68.23 17.24 -44.03
N GLU A 241 68.86 17.88 -43.04
CA GLU A 241 70.10 18.64 -43.19
C GLU A 241 71.35 17.74 -43.28
N GLU A 242 71.35 16.57 -42.62
CA GLU A 242 72.49 15.65 -42.58
C GLU A 242 73.00 15.21 -43.98
N PRO A 243 72.15 14.78 -44.94
CA PRO A 243 72.61 14.45 -46.29
C PRO A 243 73.26 15.62 -47.03
N VAL A 244 72.75 16.84 -46.82
CA VAL A 244 73.28 18.05 -47.45
C VAL A 244 74.66 18.38 -46.87
N PHE A 245 74.80 18.24 -45.55
CA PHE A 245 76.10 18.37 -44.88
C PHE A 245 77.10 17.33 -45.38
N LEU A 246 76.71 16.06 -45.46
CA LEU A 246 77.58 14.98 -45.94
C LEU A 246 77.99 15.19 -47.40
N GLN A 247 77.08 15.61 -48.28
CA GLN A 247 77.43 15.95 -49.67
C GLN A 247 78.48 17.06 -49.74
N SER A 248 78.30 18.13 -48.97
CA SER A 248 79.25 19.25 -48.92
C SER A 248 80.61 18.81 -48.36
N LEU A 249 80.61 17.96 -47.34
CA LEU A 249 81.82 17.41 -46.72
C LEU A 249 82.60 16.53 -47.71
N TYR A 250 81.92 15.64 -48.43
CA TYR A 250 82.57 14.78 -49.43
C TYR A 250 83.07 15.59 -50.63
N GLU A 251 82.38 16.66 -51.03
CA GLU A 251 82.83 17.54 -52.11
C GLU A 251 84.15 18.24 -51.73
N GLU A 252 84.27 18.76 -50.50
CA GLU A 252 85.51 19.33 -49.98
C GLU A 252 86.62 18.29 -49.77
N GLU A 253 86.27 17.10 -49.26
CA GLU A 253 87.22 16.00 -49.09
C GLU A 253 87.79 15.50 -50.41
N ILE A 254 87.02 15.54 -51.51
CA ILE A 254 87.51 15.21 -52.86
C ILE A 254 88.38 16.36 -53.42
N HIS A 255 88.00 17.61 -53.14
CA HIS A 255 88.70 18.80 -53.63
C HIS A 255 90.11 18.94 -53.04
N LEU A 256 90.29 18.67 -51.75
CA LEU A 256 91.59 18.78 -51.06
C LEU A 256 92.72 17.91 -51.67
N PRO A 257 92.58 16.58 -51.86
CA PRO A 257 93.61 15.75 -52.48
C PRO A 257 93.77 16.06 -53.97
N GLN A 258 92.72 16.47 -54.69
CA GLN A 258 92.86 16.94 -56.07
C GLN A 258 93.78 18.17 -56.15
N SER A 259 93.68 19.11 -55.20
CA SER A 259 94.60 20.24 -55.10
C SER A 259 96.04 19.81 -54.76
N GLN A 260 96.22 18.91 -53.79
CA GLN A 260 97.55 18.43 -53.38
C GLN A 260 98.26 17.61 -54.46
N ILE A 261 97.54 16.78 -55.21
CA ILE A 261 98.09 16.01 -56.35
C ILE A 261 98.50 16.96 -57.48
N SER A 262 97.73 18.03 -57.70
CA SER A 262 98.07 19.05 -58.69
C SER A 262 99.34 19.82 -58.28
N ASP A 263 99.49 20.15 -57.00
CA ASP A 263 100.62 20.94 -56.47
C ASP A 263 101.90 20.12 -56.23
N THR A 264 101.80 18.81 -55.98
CA THR A 264 102.92 17.94 -55.59
C THR A 264 103.34 16.96 -56.68
N SER A 265 103.04 17.24 -57.96
CA SER A 265 103.56 16.45 -59.10
C SER A 265 105.07 16.71 -59.35
N VAL A 266 105.89 16.55 -58.31
CA VAL A 266 107.35 16.49 -58.40
C VAL A 266 107.78 15.10 -57.93
N VAL A 267 108.28 14.29 -58.86
CA VAL A 267 108.86 12.99 -58.58
C VAL A 267 110.16 13.20 -57.82
N VAL A 268 110.08 13.23 -56.49
CA VAL A 268 111.26 13.29 -55.61
C VAL A 268 111.64 11.86 -55.25
N LYS A 269 112.73 11.39 -55.86
CA LYS A 269 113.49 10.23 -55.34
C LYS A 269 114.35 10.74 -54.19
N MET A 270 114.02 10.33 -52.97
CA MET A 270 114.83 10.58 -51.78
C MET A 270 115.47 9.26 -51.35
N ASP A 271 116.79 9.15 -51.56
CA ASP A 271 117.60 8.04 -51.07
C ASP A 271 117.96 8.32 -49.61
N ASN A 272 117.09 7.90 -48.69
CA ASN A 272 117.28 8.06 -47.26
C ASN A 272 117.95 6.79 -46.68
N SER A 273 119.28 6.76 -46.69
CA SER A 273 120.10 5.66 -46.14
C SER A 273 120.39 5.88 -44.66
N GLN A 274 119.35 5.78 -43.84
CA GLN A 274 119.50 5.50 -42.42
C GLN A 274 119.10 4.03 -42.24
N GLU A 275 120.04 3.20 -41.82
CA GLU A 275 119.81 1.77 -41.60
C GLU A 275 118.94 1.59 -40.35
N LEU A 276 117.63 1.85 -40.52
CA LEU A 276 116.59 1.37 -39.65
C LEU A 276 116.63 -0.14 -39.74
N ASN A 277 116.76 -0.81 -38.59
CA ASN A 277 116.56 -2.25 -38.53
C ASN A 277 115.07 -2.53 -38.77
N MET A 278 114.70 -2.57 -40.05
CA MET A 278 113.34 -2.73 -40.54
C MET A 278 112.74 -4.05 -40.07
N ASP A 279 113.57 -5.07 -39.87
CA ASP A 279 113.13 -6.38 -39.39
C ASP A 279 112.56 -6.30 -37.97
N LEU A 280 113.17 -5.51 -37.08
CA LEU A 280 112.69 -5.34 -35.71
C LEU A 280 111.40 -4.49 -35.65
N ALA A 281 111.31 -3.46 -36.49
CA ALA A 281 110.08 -2.66 -36.61
C ALA A 281 108.92 -3.49 -37.20
N VAL A 282 109.17 -4.26 -38.26
CA VAL A 282 108.18 -5.16 -38.88
C VAL A 282 107.77 -6.26 -37.91
N ALA A 283 108.68 -6.85 -37.14
CA ALA A 283 108.36 -7.85 -36.12
C ALA A 283 107.47 -7.27 -35.01
N LYS A 284 107.76 -6.05 -34.52
CA LYS A 284 106.94 -5.36 -33.52
C LYS A 284 105.54 -5.04 -34.05
N ILE A 285 105.45 -4.54 -35.28
CA ILE A 285 104.16 -4.23 -35.93
C ILE A 285 103.35 -5.53 -36.10
N LYS A 286 103.96 -6.61 -36.58
CA LYS A 286 103.30 -7.93 -36.68
C LYS A 286 102.77 -8.42 -35.33
N ALA A 287 103.59 -8.38 -34.28
CA ALA A 287 103.16 -8.76 -32.94
C ALA A 287 101.99 -7.91 -32.40
N GLN A 288 101.98 -6.61 -32.70
CA GLN A 288 100.85 -5.73 -32.35
C GLN A 288 99.59 -6.05 -33.16
N TYR A 289 99.71 -6.34 -34.45
CA TYR A 289 98.58 -6.78 -35.26
C TYR A 289 98.01 -8.12 -34.79
N ASP A 290 98.88 -9.07 -34.45
CA ASP A 290 98.47 -10.38 -33.93
C ASP A 290 97.75 -10.24 -32.58
N ASP A 291 98.24 -9.37 -31.68
CA ASP A 291 97.58 -9.05 -30.40
C ASP A 291 96.22 -8.36 -30.61
N ILE A 292 96.13 -7.36 -31.49
CA ILE A 292 94.87 -6.67 -31.82
C ILE A 292 93.87 -7.64 -32.46
N ALA A 293 94.31 -8.47 -33.40
CA ALA A 293 93.47 -9.48 -34.04
C ALA A 293 92.97 -10.52 -33.04
N SER A 294 93.84 -10.99 -32.14
CA SER A 294 93.46 -11.92 -31.08
C SER A 294 92.46 -11.31 -30.10
N ARG A 295 92.65 -10.05 -29.69
CA ARG A 295 91.70 -9.34 -28.81
C ARG A 295 90.36 -9.13 -29.50
N SER A 296 90.38 -8.68 -30.75
CA SER A 296 89.17 -8.50 -31.56
C SER A 296 88.38 -9.80 -31.69
N TRP A 297 89.08 -10.94 -31.85
CA TRP A 297 88.44 -12.25 -31.91
C TRP A 297 87.78 -12.64 -30.58
N VAL A 298 88.47 -12.46 -29.45
CA VAL A 298 87.92 -12.75 -28.11
C VAL A 298 86.77 -11.81 -27.76
N GLU A 299 86.86 -10.53 -28.11
CA GLU A 299 85.79 -9.55 -27.91
C GLU A 299 84.55 -9.90 -28.74
N ALA A 300 84.73 -10.32 -30.00
CA ALA A 300 83.64 -10.79 -30.84
C ALA A 300 82.99 -12.05 -30.26
N GLU A 301 83.78 -13.04 -29.84
CA GLU A 301 83.28 -14.29 -29.26
C GLU A 301 82.52 -14.05 -27.96
N THR A 302 83.06 -13.25 -27.03
CA THR A 302 82.38 -12.89 -25.78
C THR A 302 81.10 -12.08 -26.02
N TRP A 303 81.11 -11.19 -27.02
CA TRP A 303 79.92 -10.46 -27.44
C TRP A 303 78.84 -11.41 -27.99
N TYR A 304 79.21 -12.35 -28.87
CA TYR A 304 78.28 -13.36 -29.40
C TYR A 304 77.73 -14.26 -28.30
N GLN A 305 78.58 -14.73 -27.38
CA GLN A 305 78.15 -15.54 -26.23
C GLN A 305 77.14 -14.78 -25.37
N THR A 306 77.43 -13.53 -25.01
CA THR A 306 76.50 -12.67 -24.25
C THR A 306 75.17 -12.51 -24.97
N LYS A 307 75.20 -12.26 -26.29
CA LYS A 307 73.97 -12.13 -27.08
C LYS A 307 73.17 -13.43 -27.15
N CYS A 308 73.83 -14.58 -27.30
CA CYS A 308 73.17 -15.87 -27.26
C CYS A 308 72.53 -16.14 -25.89
N GLU A 309 73.18 -15.76 -24.79
CA GLU A 309 72.64 -15.88 -23.43
C GLU A 309 71.44 -14.97 -23.19
N GLU A 310 71.50 -13.70 -23.63
CA GLU A 310 70.38 -12.77 -23.57
C GLU A 310 69.16 -13.31 -24.33
N VAL A 311 69.36 -13.80 -25.56
CA VAL A 311 68.28 -14.39 -26.35
C VAL A 311 67.71 -15.63 -25.65
N LYS A 312 68.56 -16.54 -25.15
CA LYS A 312 68.10 -17.71 -24.39
C LYS A 312 67.27 -17.30 -23.17
N ALA A 313 67.73 -16.34 -22.37
CA ALA A 313 67.02 -15.86 -21.19
C ALA A 313 65.67 -15.22 -21.54
N THR A 314 65.59 -14.47 -22.64
CA THR A 314 64.31 -13.89 -23.08
C THR A 314 63.33 -14.95 -23.59
N VAL A 315 63.80 -15.98 -24.28
CA VAL A 315 62.98 -17.10 -24.75
C VAL A 315 62.47 -17.92 -23.56
N THR A 316 63.32 -18.21 -22.56
CA THR A 316 62.88 -18.91 -21.34
C THR A 316 61.83 -18.10 -20.60
N GLN A 317 62.04 -16.79 -20.42
CA GLN A 317 61.05 -15.91 -19.77
C GLN A 317 59.72 -15.87 -20.54
N GLN A 318 59.76 -15.81 -21.87
CA GLN A 318 58.56 -15.86 -22.69
C GLN A 318 57.84 -17.22 -22.58
N GLY A 319 58.59 -18.33 -22.57
CA GLY A 319 58.04 -19.67 -22.35
C GLY A 319 57.37 -19.81 -20.99
N GLU A 320 57.97 -19.26 -19.93
CA GLU A 320 57.37 -19.24 -18.59
C GLU A 320 56.12 -18.37 -18.51
N ASN A 321 56.13 -17.20 -19.15
CA ASN A 321 54.95 -16.33 -19.24
C ASN A 321 53.79 -17.06 -19.94
N LEU A 322 54.06 -17.71 -21.08
CA LEU A 322 53.05 -18.47 -21.82
C LEU A 322 52.51 -19.65 -21.01
N ARG A 323 53.36 -20.34 -20.24
CA ARG A 323 52.93 -21.40 -19.32
C ARG A 323 52.01 -20.84 -18.22
N ARG A 324 52.40 -19.74 -17.58
CA ARG A 324 51.56 -19.07 -16.55
C ARG A 324 50.19 -18.67 -17.10
N THR A 325 50.13 -18.03 -18.26
CA THR A 325 48.85 -17.64 -18.86
C THR A 325 48.01 -18.85 -19.28
N LYS A 326 48.64 -19.95 -19.70
CA LYS A 326 47.94 -21.21 -19.99
C LYS A 326 47.37 -21.84 -18.73
N ASP A 327 48.11 -21.82 -17.62
CA ASP A 327 47.66 -22.34 -16.33
C ASP A 327 46.48 -21.51 -15.81
N GLU A 328 46.57 -20.17 -15.83
CA GLU A 328 45.47 -19.25 -15.51
C GLU A 328 44.22 -19.50 -16.38
N LEU A 329 44.41 -19.70 -17.69
CA LEU A 329 43.30 -20.03 -18.60
C LEU A 329 42.65 -21.36 -18.22
N SER A 330 43.44 -22.35 -17.80
CA SER A 330 42.92 -23.65 -17.37
C SER A 330 42.15 -23.57 -16.05
N GLU A 331 42.62 -22.76 -15.09
CA GLU A 331 41.92 -22.50 -13.82
C GLU A 331 40.60 -21.78 -14.05
N LEU A 332 40.60 -20.74 -14.89
CA LEU A 332 39.38 -20.03 -15.29
C LEU A 332 38.39 -20.98 -15.99
N ASN A 333 38.87 -21.87 -16.85
CA ASN A 333 38.02 -22.86 -17.50
C ASN A 333 37.40 -23.85 -16.49
N CYS A 334 38.18 -24.31 -15.50
CA CYS A 334 37.65 -25.13 -14.41
C CYS A 334 36.60 -24.37 -13.58
N MET A 335 36.81 -23.08 -13.32
CA MET A 335 35.85 -22.24 -12.61
C MET A 335 34.55 -22.07 -13.41
N ILE A 336 34.65 -21.84 -14.73
CA ILE A 336 33.50 -21.76 -15.63
C ILE A 336 32.70 -23.07 -15.59
N GLN A 337 33.36 -24.22 -15.67
CA GLN A 337 32.69 -25.53 -15.61
C GLN A 337 31.96 -25.74 -14.28
N ARG A 338 32.60 -25.40 -13.15
CA ARG A 338 31.97 -25.47 -11.83
C ARG A 338 30.74 -24.57 -11.72
N LEU A 339 30.86 -23.29 -12.10
CA LEU A 339 29.74 -22.34 -12.07
C LEU A 339 28.61 -22.78 -13.01
N THR A 340 28.94 -23.34 -14.18
CA THR A 340 27.94 -23.91 -15.10
C THR A 340 27.18 -25.06 -14.42
N ALA A 341 27.88 -25.96 -13.73
CA ALA A 341 27.24 -27.06 -13.00
C ALA A 341 26.36 -26.56 -11.83
N GLU A 342 26.79 -25.52 -11.11
CA GLU A 342 26.00 -24.88 -10.06
C GLU A 342 24.70 -24.26 -10.61
N VAL A 343 24.78 -23.57 -11.76
CA VAL A 343 23.61 -23.01 -12.44
C VAL A 343 22.64 -24.11 -12.87
N GLU A 344 23.12 -25.20 -13.46
CA GLU A 344 22.26 -26.31 -13.86
C GLU A 344 21.62 -27.03 -12.65
N ASN A 345 22.34 -27.18 -11.55
CA ASN A 345 21.78 -27.70 -10.29
C ASN A 345 20.68 -26.78 -9.74
N ALA A 346 20.93 -25.46 -9.70
CA ALA A 346 19.94 -24.48 -9.25
C ALA A 346 18.67 -24.50 -10.13
N LYS A 347 18.82 -24.62 -11.46
CA LYS A 347 17.68 -24.80 -12.38
C LYS A 347 16.89 -26.07 -12.07
N GLN A 348 17.57 -27.19 -11.84
CA GLN A 348 16.91 -28.45 -11.48
C GLN A 348 16.16 -28.34 -10.15
N GLN A 349 16.73 -27.67 -9.15
CA GLN A 349 16.07 -27.41 -7.87
C GLN A 349 14.83 -26.55 -8.06
N ARG A 350 14.92 -25.48 -8.86
CA ARG A 350 13.77 -24.62 -9.18
C ARG A 350 12.64 -25.43 -9.84
N CYS A 351 12.94 -26.22 -10.86
CA CYS A 351 11.93 -27.05 -11.52
C CYS A 351 11.29 -28.07 -10.58
N LYS A 352 12.06 -28.67 -9.65
CA LYS A 352 11.49 -29.56 -8.62
C LYS A 352 10.54 -28.81 -7.70
N LEU A 353 10.91 -27.61 -7.24
CA LEU A 353 10.06 -26.79 -6.37
C LEU A 353 8.79 -26.32 -7.10
N GLU A 354 8.91 -25.83 -8.34
CA GLU A 354 7.78 -25.46 -9.20
C GLU A 354 6.80 -26.64 -9.36
N ALA A 355 7.30 -27.86 -9.60
CA ALA A 355 6.46 -29.05 -9.67
C ALA A 355 5.75 -29.37 -8.35
N THR A 356 6.43 -29.25 -7.21
CA THR A 356 5.79 -29.46 -5.90
C THR A 356 4.75 -28.40 -5.57
N VAL A 357 4.98 -27.14 -5.96
CA VAL A 357 4.01 -26.04 -5.80
C VAL A 357 2.76 -26.34 -6.64
N ALA A 358 2.93 -26.62 -7.94
CA ALA A 358 1.81 -26.95 -8.82
C ALA A 358 0.99 -28.16 -8.32
N GLN A 359 1.67 -29.19 -7.81
CA GLN A 359 0.99 -30.35 -7.21
C GLN A 359 0.18 -29.96 -5.96
N SER A 360 0.74 -29.12 -5.09
CA SER A 360 0.04 -28.65 -3.89
C SER A 360 -1.14 -27.72 -4.20
N GLU A 361 -1.02 -26.88 -5.23
CA GLU A 361 -2.08 -26.02 -5.73
C GLU A 361 -3.24 -26.87 -6.30
N GLN A 362 -2.93 -27.85 -7.14
CA GLN A 362 -3.92 -28.77 -7.69
C GLN A 362 -4.64 -29.57 -6.58
N GLN A 363 -3.89 -30.04 -5.57
CA GLN A 363 -4.48 -30.72 -4.43
C GLN A 363 -5.39 -29.79 -3.61
N GLY A 364 -4.97 -28.53 -3.41
CA GLY A 364 -5.77 -27.51 -2.74
C GLY A 364 -7.05 -27.17 -3.51
N GLU A 365 -6.97 -26.99 -4.82
CA GLU A 365 -8.10 -26.72 -5.70
C GLU A 365 -9.11 -27.88 -5.70
N ALA A 366 -8.64 -29.12 -5.77
CA ALA A 366 -9.49 -30.31 -5.66
C ALA A 366 -10.21 -30.38 -4.30
N ALA A 367 -9.52 -30.06 -3.20
CA ALA A 367 -10.11 -30.02 -1.86
C ALA A 367 -11.19 -28.93 -1.75
N LEU A 368 -10.94 -27.73 -2.31
CA LEU A 368 -11.91 -26.65 -2.36
C LEU A 368 -13.13 -27.01 -3.20
N SER A 369 -12.93 -27.56 -4.40
CA SER A 369 -14.02 -28.01 -5.27
C SER A 369 -14.92 -29.05 -4.59
N ASN A 370 -14.31 -30.02 -3.89
CA ASN A 370 -15.04 -31.01 -3.09
C ASN A 370 -15.84 -30.36 -1.95
N ALA A 371 -15.28 -29.36 -1.26
CA ALA A 371 -15.98 -28.63 -0.20
C ALA A 371 -17.16 -27.81 -0.74
N LEU A 372 -16.99 -27.15 -1.89
CA LEU A 372 -18.06 -26.41 -2.57
C LEU A 372 -19.19 -27.33 -3.02
N CYS A 373 -18.86 -28.52 -3.55
CA CYS A 373 -19.86 -29.52 -3.94
C CYS A 373 -20.69 -29.96 -2.72
N LYS A 374 -20.03 -30.29 -1.59
CA LYS A 374 -20.72 -30.64 -0.34
C LYS A 374 -21.59 -29.51 0.21
N LEU A 375 -21.13 -28.27 0.10
CA LEU A 375 -21.89 -27.10 0.52
C LEU A 375 -23.17 -26.96 -0.33
N ALA A 376 -23.06 -27.11 -1.65
CA ALA A 376 -24.22 -27.09 -2.55
C ALA A 376 -25.21 -28.24 -2.27
N GLU A 377 -24.70 -29.44 -1.96
CA GLU A 377 -25.54 -30.58 -1.54
C GLU A 377 -26.31 -30.28 -0.25
N LEU A 378 -25.64 -29.70 0.76
CA LEU A 378 -26.26 -29.33 2.04
C LEU A 378 -27.26 -28.19 1.88
N GLU A 379 -26.97 -27.18 1.08
CA GLU A 379 -27.92 -26.11 0.75
C GLU A 379 -29.16 -26.66 0.04
N GLY A 380 -28.97 -27.58 -0.89
CA GLY A 380 -30.07 -28.26 -1.57
C GLY A 380 -30.92 -29.13 -0.63
N ALA A 381 -30.29 -29.81 0.33
CA ALA A 381 -31.00 -30.57 1.36
C ALA A 381 -31.80 -29.63 2.29
N LEU A 382 -31.20 -28.53 2.74
CA LEU A 382 -31.85 -27.53 3.58
C LEU A 382 -33.05 -26.88 2.88
N GLN A 383 -32.95 -26.57 1.58
CA GLN A 383 -34.06 -26.03 0.80
C GLN A 383 -35.22 -27.03 0.70
N LYS A 384 -34.94 -28.33 0.56
CA LYS A 384 -35.97 -29.38 0.53
C LYS A 384 -36.68 -29.50 1.88
N GLU A 385 -35.94 -29.53 2.98
CA GLU A 385 -36.52 -29.56 4.33
C GLU A 385 -37.38 -28.31 4.58
N TYR A 386 -36.92 -27.13 4.17
CA TYR A 386 -37.70 -25.90 4.26
C TYR A 386 -39.00 -25.98 3.46
N LEU A 387 -38.97 -26.52 2.24
CA LEU A 387 -40.16 -26.69 1.40
C LEU A 387 -41.15 -27.70 2.04
N GLU A 388 -40.65 -28.80 2.59
CA GLU A 388 -41.47 -29.82 3.26
C GLU A 388 -42.15 -29.25 4.51
N VAL A 389 -41.42 -28.51 5.35
CA VAL A 389 -42.00 -27.81 6.51
C VAL A 389 -43.02 -26.77 6.06
N MET A 390 -42.73 -25.98 5.02
CA MET A 390 -43.68 -25.03 4.45
C MET A 390 -44.95 -25.73 3.96
N ASN A 391 -44.83 -26.84 3.25
CA ASN A 391 -45.97 -27.62 2.76
C ASN A 391 -46.80 -28.18 3.92
N SER A 392 -46.17 -28.69 4.97
CA SER A 392 -46.84 -29.17 6.18
C SER A 392 -47.59 -28.04 6.90
N LYS A 393 -46.98 -26.85 7.00
CA LYS A 393 -47.59 -25.65 7.55
C LYS A 393 -48.85 -25.25 6.76
N LEU A 394 -48.76 -25.21 5.44
CA LEU A 394 -49.90 -24.90 4.58
C LEU A 394 -51.01 -25.95 4.73
N GLY A 395 -50.66 -27.24 4.84
CA GLY A 395 -51.63 -28.30 5.14
C GLY A 395 -52.34 -28.10 6.47
N LEU A 396 -51.60 -27.79 7.54
CA LEU A 396 -52.17 -27.47 8.85
C LEU A 396 -53.04 -26.21 8.84
N GLU A 397 -52.67 -25.18 8.07
CA GLU A 397 -53.51 -23.98 7.90
C GLU A 397 -54.87 -24.32 7.25
N VAL A 398 -54.89 -25.23 6.27
CA VAL A 398 -56.13 -25.74 5.67
C VAL A 398 -56.95 -26.54 6.69
N GLU A 399 -56.34 -27.43 7.45
CA GLU A 399 -57.02 -28.20 8.50
C GLU A 399 -57.61 -27.28 9.59
N ILE A 400 -56.88 -26.28 10.05
CA ILE A 400 -57.39 -25.30 11.02
C ILE A 400 -58.58 -24.54 10.42
N ALA A 401 -58.50 -24.14 9.15
CA ALA A 401 -59.61 -23.46 8.48
C ALA A 401 -60.85 -24.36 8.37
N THR A 402 -60.69 -25.66 8.11
CA THR A 402 -61.81 -26.61 8.08
C THR A 402 -62.37 -26.87 9.48
N TYR A 403 -61.53 -27.04 10.51
CA TYR A 403 -61.97 -27.17 11.89
C TYR A 403 -62.73 -25.93 12.39
N ARG A 404 -62.26 -24.73 12.05
CA ARG A 404 -62.99 -23.48 12.35
C ARG A 404 -64.37 -23.46 11.70
N LYS A 405 -64.49 -23.84 10.42
CA LYS A 405 -65.78 -23.95 9.72
C LYS A 405 -66.73 -24.96 10.38
N LEU A 406 -66.21 -26.11 10.85
CA LEU A 406 -67.02 -27.12 11.55
C LEU A 406 -67.46 -26.64 12.95
N LEU A 407 -66.60 -25.93 13.66
CA LEU A 407 -66.86 -25.39 15.00
C LEU A 407 -67.77 -24.15 15.00
N GLU A 408 -67.78 -23.38 13.91
CA GLU A 408 -68.72 -22.27 13.70
C GLU A 408 -70.18 -22.76 13.54
N GLY A 409 -70.42 -24.07 13.42
CA GLY A 409 -71.75 -24.65 13.32
C GLY A 409 -72.40 -24.40 11.96
N GLU A 410 -73.24 -25.32 11.52
CA GLU A 410 -74.09 -25.16 10.34
C GLU A 410 -75.03 -23.93 10.48
N GLY A 411 -74.54 -22.77 10.06
CA GLY A 411 -75.30 -21.55 9.78
C GLY A 411 -75.24 -21.21 8.28
N ILE A 412 -76.02 -21.94 7.47
CA ILE A 412 -76.31 -21.83 6.02
C ILE A 412 -76.72 -20.38 5.60
N PRO A 413 -76.65 -19.85 4.33
CA PRO A 413 -76.48 -20.48 2.99
C PRO A 413 -75.46 -19.84 1.99
N LEU A 414 -75.13 -20.62 0.94
CA LEU A 414 -74.80 -20.26 -0.46
C LEU A 414 -73.88 -19.05 -0.75
N CYS A 415 -72.74 -19.33 -1.37
CA CYS A 415 -72.29 -18.53 -2.52
C CYS A 415 -71.57 -19.42 -3.55
N GLU A 416 -72.09 -19.38 -4.76
CA GLU A 416 -71.52 -19.92 -5.99
C GLU A 416 -70.09 -19.44 -6.22
N GLY A 417 -69.26 -20.29 -6.81
CA GLY A 417 -67.93 -19.89 -7.23
C GLY A 417 -67.06 -21.06 -7.66
N VAL A 418 -67.43 -21.68 -8.78
CA VAL A 418 -66.51 -22.52 -9.56
C VAL A 418 -65.25 -21.72 -9.88
N GLY A 419 -64.11 -22.19 -9.40
CA GLY A 419 -62.80 -21.63 -9.71
C GLY A 419 -61.78 -22.77 -9.84
N SER A 420 -61.64 -23.27 -11.07
CA SER A 420 -60.54 -24.13 -11.50
C SER A 420 -59.21 -23.48 -11.13
N VAL A 421 -58.38 -24.16 -10.34
CA VAL A 421 -56.99 -23.76 -10.12
C VAL A 421 -56.10 -24.71 -10.92
N ASP A 422 -55.53 -24.15 -11.98
CA ASP A 422 -54.57 -24.79 -12.87
C ASP A 422 -53.31 -25.24 -12.13
N ILE A 423 -52.95 -26.51 -12.31
CA ILE A 423 -51.65 -27.07 -11.92
C ILE A 423 -50.64 -26.64 -13.00
N CYS A 424 -49.99 -25.49 -12.80
CA CYS A 424 -48.83 -25.11 -13.58
C CYS A 424 -47.61 -25.93 -13.12
N LYS A 425 -47.27 -26.96 -13.90
CA LYS A 425 -45.94 -27.58 -13.90
C LYS A 425 -44.91 -26.53 -14.34
N LEU A 426 -44.08 -26.03 -13.44
CA LEU A 426 -42.83 -25.37 -13.82
C LEU A 426 -41.82 -26.43 -14.23
N GLY A 427 -41.57 -26.53 -15.54
CA GLY A 427 -40.42 -27.22 -16.08
C GLY A 427 -39.14 -26.47 -15.71
N VAL A 428 -38.23 -27.15 -15.02
CA VAL A 428 -36.87 -26.69 -14.80
C VAL A 428 -36.10 -26.89 -16.11
N CYS A 429 -35.73 -25.78 -16.76
CA CYS A 429 -34.73 -25.78 -17.83
C CYS A 429 -33.37 -26.14 -17.21
N GLY A 430 -32.89 -27.36 -17.50
CA GLY A 430 -31.49 -27.72 -17.29
C GLY A 430 -30.62 -27.03 -18.33
N HIS A 431 -29.86 -26.01 -17.92
CA HIS A 431 -28.70 -25.56 -18.68
C HIS A 431 -27.49 -26.42 -18.28
N GLY A 432 -27.19 -27.41 -19.12
CA GLY A 432 -25.86 -28.02 -19.13
C GLY A 432 -24.86 -27.04 -19.72
N SER A 433 -23.88 -26.62 -18.93
CA SER A 433 -22.67 -25.96 -19.42
C SER A 433 -21.56 -27.01 -19.41
N LEU A 434 -21.27 -27.53 -20.60
CA LEU A 434 -20.13 -28.40 -20.88
C LEU A 434 -18.93 -27.53 -21.27
N GLY A 435 -17.82 -27.75 -20.56
CA GLY A 435 -16.48 -27.82 -21.13
C GLY A 435 -15.82 -26.52 -21.59
N CYS A 436 -14.97 -25.96 -20.74
CA CYS A 436 -13.78 -25.26 -21.21
C CYS A 436 -12.71 -26.29 -21.58
N GLN A 437 -12.18 -26.14 -22.79
CA GLN A 437 -10.87 -26.64 -23.22
C GLN A 437 -9.83 -25.55 -23.00
#